data_AF-A0A0M5INZ3-F1
#
_entry.id   AF-A0A0M5INZ3-F1
#
_cell.length_a   1.000
_cell.length_b   1.000
_cell.length_c   1.000
_cell.angle_alpha   90.00
_cell.angle_beta   90.00
_cell.angle_gamma   90.00
#
_symmetry.space_group_name_H-M   'P 1'
#
loop_
_entity.id
_entity.type
_entity.pdbx_description
1 polymer ?
#
loop_
_entity_poly.entity_id
_entity_poly.type
_entity_poly.pdbx_seq_one_letter_code
_entity_poly.pdbx_strand_id
1 'polypeptide(L)'
;MRLSKIFPALVAISVISTPIAGAATLEADTSQEKCVATNTDDSAVVHFWDSLEDDVREQRLDELDAQDPGIKAAIESYIAQDSGAPTSAELQTRLDNIQSGEGLAMLIPEDSTDPALVDPNATEQFKTEYTYDEAVSIANSITDDSAASVLTQLQEAAEASTRTAEIRAEKFAERTDDYNQTQQALKADFQACIDTIDDARPIPTQYLILGGAIAVAIIALGARAWSNSRKTSKHGA
;
A
#
# COMPACT_ATOMS: atom_id res chain seq x y z
N MET A 1 6.60 -39.98 29.73
CA MET A 1 6.28 -39.09 30.87
C MET A 1 7.28 -37.94 30.85
N ARG A 2 6.79 -36.71 31.03
CA ARG A 2 7.44 -35.37 30.87
C ARG A 2 7.29 -34.77 29.47
N LEU A 3 6.18 -34.09 29.20
CA LEU A 3 5.77 -32.72 29.59
C LEU A 3 6.42 -31.64 28.70
N SER A 4 5.63 -31.25 27.69
CA SER A 4 5.22 -29.87 27.42
C SER A 4 6.29 -28.78 27.43
N LYS A 5 6.61 -28.27 26.24
CA LYS A 5 6.75 -26.82 26.04
C LYS A 5 5.90 -26.42 24.85
N ILE A 6 4.84 -25.70 25.20
CA ILE A 6 3.87 -25.06 24.34
C ILE A 6 4.50 -23.72 23.91
N PHE A 7 4.36 -23.39 22.62
CA PHE A 7 4.44 -22.08 21.94
C PHE A 7 3.88 -20.90 22.79
N PRO A 8 4.16 -19.60 22.51
CA PRO A 8 3.95 -18.93 21.20
C PRO A 8 5.02 -17.86 20.87
N ALA A 9 5.25 -17.44 19.62
CA ALA A 9 4.50 -16.34 19.02
C ALA A 9 4.84 -16.26 17.51
N LEU A 10 4.36 -17.24 16.76
CA LEU A 10 3.92 -17.00 15.39
C LEU A 10 2.51 -16.42 15.52
N VAL A 11 2.45 -15.12 15.77
CA VAL A 11 1.29 -14.30 15.40
C VAL A 11 1.74 -13.69 14.08
N ALA A 12 1.52 -14.36 12.94
CA ALA A 12 0.23 -14.31 12.28
C ALA A 12 -0.41 -12.94 12.53
N ILE A 13 0.22 -11.88 12.00
CA ILE A 13 -0.47 -10.64 11.63
C ILE A 13 -1.42 -11.01 10.47
N SER A 14 -2.39 -11.88 10.75
CA SER A 14 -3.41 -12.33 9.80
C SER A 14 -4.67 -11.48 9.96
N VAL A 15 -4.47 -10.18 10.20
CA VAL A 15 -5.48 -9.13 10.02
C VAL A 15 -4.80 -7.91 9.38
N ILE A 16 -3.84 -8.14 8.48
CA ILE A 16 -3.64 -7.16 7.42
C ILE A 16 -4.87 -7.34 6.54
N SER A 17 -5.75 -6.35 6.59
CA SER A 17 -6.71 -6.11 5.52
C SER A 17 -5.91 -6.25 4.24
N THR A 18 -6.14 -7.33 3.47
CA THR A 18 -5.39 -7.76 2.28
C THR A 18 -4.46 -6.67 1.75
N PRO A 19 -3.13 -6.91 1.62
CA PRO A 19 -2.18 -5.87 1.21
C PRO A 19 -2.78 -5.10 0.04
N ILE A 20 -3.19 -3.86 0.32
CA ILE A 20 -3.70 -2.97 -0.70
C ILE A 20 -2.47 -2.72 -1.55
N ALA A 21 -2.48 -3.15 -2.81
CA ALA A 21 -1.36 -2.94 -3.69
C ALA A 21 -1.01 -1.45 -3.63
N GLY A 22 0.24 -1.16 -3.27
CA GLY A 22 0.86 0.01 -3.85
C GLY A 22 0.99 -0.31 -5.32
N ALA A 23 0.19 0.33 -6.16
CA ALA A 23 0.51 0.34 -7.57
C ALA A 23 1.55 1.44 -7.79
N ALA A 24 2.55 1.23 -8.65
CA ALA A 24 3.27 2.36 -9.22
C ALA A 24 2.39 3.10 -10.23
N THR A 25 1.46 2.36 -10.87
CA THR A 25 0.44 2.87 -11.80
C THR A 25 -0.85 2.05 -11.72
N LEU A 26 -1.98 2.71 -11.41
CA LEU A 26 -3.33 2.14 -11.55
C LEU A 26 -3.92 2.53 -12.91
N GLU A 27 -4.21 1.55 -13.75
CA GLU A 27 -4.84 1.75 -15.05
C GLU A 27 -6.29 1.27 -15.05
N ALA A 28 -7.17 2.03 -15.72
CA ALA A 28 -8.57 1.64 -15.87
C ALA A 28 -8.77 0.70 -17.08
N ASP A 29 -9.17 -0.54 -16.83
CA ASP A 29 -9.80 -1.38 -17.85
C ASP A 29 -11.29 -1.03 -17.92
N THR A 30 -11.61 -0.06 -18.77
CA THR A 30 -12.98 0.43 -18.98
C THR A 30 -13.90 -0.62 -19.61
N SER A 31 -13.35 -1.66 -20.24
CA SER A 31 -14.14 -2.73 -20.85
C SER A 31 -14.62 -3.75 -19.82
N GLN A 32 -13.81 -3.99 -18.79
CA GLN A 32 -14.12 -4.90 -17.69
C GLN A 32 -14.57 -4.19 -16.41
N GLU A 33 -14.59 -2.85 -16.40
CA GLU A 33 -14.86 -2.01 -15.23
C GLU A 33 -13.95 -2.36 -14.03
N LYS A 34 -12.64 -2.47 -14.31
CA LYS A 34 -11.62 -2.82 -13.32
C LYS A 34 -10.49 -1.79 -13.27
N CYS A 35 -9.89 -1.65 -12.10
CA CYS A 35 -8.59 -1.01 -11.92
C CYS A 35 -7.50 -2.07 -11.91
N VAL A 36 -6.51 -1.94 -12.78
CA VAL A 36 -5.38 -2.85 -12.91
C VAL A 36 -4.13 -2.16 -12.38
N ALA A 37 -3.59 -2.65 -11.28
CA ALA A 37 -2.30 -2.24 -10.77
C ALA A 37 -1.20 -2.89 -11.62
N THR A 38 -0.32 -2.05 -12.15
CA THR A 38 0.88 -2.47 -12.87
C THR A 38 2.11 -1.98 -12.12
N ASN A 39 3.22 -2.70 -12.30
CA ASN A 39 4.51 -2.38 -11.70
C ASN A 39 4.43 -2.16 -10.18
N THR A 40 3.82 -3.12 -9.46
CA THR A 40 3.56 -3.01 -8.01
C THR A 40 4.83 -2.88 -7.18
N ASP A 41 5.93 -3.46 -7.68
CA ASP A 41 7.23 -3.49 -6.99
C ASP A 41 7.88 -2.09 -6.92
N ASP A 42 7.58 -1.20 -7.86
CA ASP A 42 8.07 0.20 -7.89
C ASP A 42 7.10 1.19 -7.23
N SER A 43 6.12 0.71 -6.46
CA SER A 43 5.13 1.60 -5.87
C SER A 43 5.69 2.41 -4.71
N ALA A 44 5.16 3.62 -4.51
CA ALA A 44 5.55 4.47 -3.39
C ALA A 44 5.29 3.81 -2.02
N VAL A 45 4.26 2.95 -1.91
CA VAL A 45 3.97 2.17 -0.69
C VAL A 45 5.05 1.12 -0.45
N VAL A 46 5.43 0.37 -1.49
CA VAL A 46 6.49 -0.65 -1.38
C VAL A 46 7.81 0.02 -1.03
N HIS A 47 8.22 1.06 -1.76
CA HIS A 47 9.43 1.81 -1.46
C HIS A 47 9.46 2.42 -0.07
N PHE A 48 8.32 2.88 0.46
CA PHE A 48 8.24 3.37 1.83
C PHE A 48 8.62 2.26 2.83
N TRP A 49 8.02 1.07 2.68
CA TRP A 49 8.27 -0.05 3.59
C TRP A 49 9.67 -0.64 3.42
N ASP A 50 10.15 -0.79 2.19
CA ASP A 50 11.52 -1.25 1.91
C ASP A 50 12.55 -0.32 2.56
N SER A 51 12.38 1.00 2.35
CA SER A 51 13.27 1.98 2.97
C SER A 51 13.18 1.96 4.50
N LEU A 52 11.98 1.77 5.07
CA LEU A 52 11.82 1.64 6.51
C LEU A 52 12.57 0.41 7.04
N GLU A 53 12.40 -0.76 6.42
CA GLU A 53 13.05 -2.00 6.86
C GLU A 53 14.57 -1.95 6.68
N ASP A 54 15.06 -1.29 5.62
CA ASP A 54 16.49 -1.02 5.45
C ASP A 54 17.04 -0.20 6.61
N ASP A 55 16.38 0.88 6.99
CA ASP A 55 16.82 1.72 8.12
C ASP A 55 16.72 1.01 9.48
N VAL A 56 15.71 0.15 9.65
CA VAL A 56 15.57 -0.71 10.83
C VAL A 56 16.74 -1.68 10.92
N ARG A 57 17.04 -2.37 9.82
CA ARG A 57 18.15 -3.32 9.72
C ARG A 57 19.49 -2.63 9.92
N GLU A 58 19.74 -1.52 9.26
CA GLU A 58 20.98 -0.73 9.38
C GLU A 58 21.24 -0.38 10.85
N GLN A 59 20.24 0.22 11.52
CA GLN A 59 20.36 0.56 12.93
C GLN A 59 20.58 -0.68 13.81
N ARG A 60 19.86 -1.77 13.54
CA ARG A 60 20.02 -2.98 14.35
C ARG A 60 21.38 -3.63 14.17
N LEU A 61 21.89 -3.68 12.95
CA LEU A 61 23.23 -4.21 12.67
C LEU A 61 24.31 -3.34 13.34
N ASP A 62 24.16 -2.02 13.39
CA ASP A 62 25.05 -1.13 14.14
C ASP A 62 25.04 -1.42 15.65
N GLU A 63 23.85 -1.64 16.24
CA GLU A 63 23.73 -2.01 17.66
C GLU A 63 24.36 -3.38 17.97
N LEU A 64 24.30 -4.31 17.03
CA LEU A 64 24.94 -5.63 17.16
C LEU A 64 26.46 -5.54 16.98
N ASP A 65 26.95 -4.72 16.04
CA ASP A 65 28.37 -4.52 15.80
C ASP A 65 29.09 -3.85 16.98
N ALA A 66 28.39 -2.98 17.70
CA ALA A 66 28.88 -2.43 18.97
C ALA A 66 29.11 -3.50 20.04
N GLN A 67 28.40 -4.64 19.98
CA GLN A 67 28.51 -5.75 20.93
C GLN A 67 29.48 -6.84 20.45
N ASP A 68 29.48 -7.13 19.15
CA ASP A 68 30.38 -8.07 18.48
C ASP A 68 30.97 -7.42 17.23
N PRO A 69 32.13 -6.74 17.36
CA PRO A 69 32.74 -6.01 16.26
C PRO A 69 32.97 -6.87 15.00
N GLY A 70 32.50 -6.38 13.85
CA GLY A 70 32.55 -7.07 12.57
C GLY A 70 31.39 -8.05 12.34
N ILE A 71 30.35 -8.06 13.17
CA ILE A 71 29.13 -8.85 12.90
C ILE A 71 28.29 -8.21 11.80
N LYS A 72 28.23 -6.87 11.72
CA LYS A 72 27.51 -6.16 10.65
C LYS A 72 28.09 -6.53 9.28
N ALA A 73 29.38 -6.30 9.10
CA ALA A 73 30.07 -6.63 7.85
C ALA A 73 29.97 -8.12 7.47
N ALA A 74 29.94 -9.02 8.47
CA ALA A 74 29.76 -10.44 8.24
C ALA A 74 28.36 -10.81 7.74
N ILE A 75 27.32 -10.18 8.30
CA ILE A 75 25.92 -10.37 7.85
C ILE A 75 25.72 -9.74 6.46
N GLU A 76 26.23 -8.54 6.22
CA GLU A 76 26.18 -7.89 4.91
C GLU A 76 26.86 -8.72 3.82
N SER A 77 28.03 -9.29 4.13
CA SER A 77 28.77 -10.17 3.22
C SER A 77 28.00 -11.47 2.91
N TYR A 78 27.27 -12.01 3.90
CA TYR A 78 26.36 -13.14 3.71
C TYR A 78 25.19 -12.80 2.80
N ILE A 79 24.55 -11.64 3.00
CA ILE A 79 23.45 -11.14 2.16
C ILE A 79 23.94 -10.95 0.71
N ALA A 80 25.12 -10.34 0.54
CA ALA A 80 25.74 -10.11 -0.77
C ALA A 80 26.27 -11.39 -1.45
N GLN A 81 26.29 -12.52 -0.73
CA GLN A 81 26.83 -13.80 -1.19
C GLN A 81 28.30 -13.71 -1.63
N ASP A 82 29.10 -12.92 -0.91
CA ASP A 82 30.51 -12.74 -1.25
C ASP A 82 31.31 -14.04 -1.14
N SER A 83 32.38 -14.14 -1.93
CA SER A 83 33.32 -15.25 -1.80
C SER A 83 34.01 -15.22 -0.44
N GLY A 84 33.70 -16.19 0.42
CA GLY A 84 34.25 -16.27 1.79
C GLY A 84 33.34 -15.68 2.86
N ALA A 85 32.11 -15.31 2.52
CA ALA A 85 31.10 -14.94 3.51
C ALA A 85 30.89 -16.06 4.55
N PRO A 86 30.68 -15.73 5.84
CA PRO A 86 30.34 -16.71 6.85
C PRO A 86 29.03 -17.43 6.53
N THR A 87 28.90 -18.66 6.99
CA THR A 87 27.66 -19.44 6.86
C THR A 87 26.58 -18.94 7.81
N SER A 88 25.32 -19.23 7.50
CA SER A 88 24.18 -18.90 8.37
C SER A 88 24.32 -19.49 9.78
N ALA A 89 24.89 -20.69 9.92
CA ALA A 89 25.15 -21.31 11.21
C ALA A 89 26.23 -20.58 12.03
N GLU A 90 27.29 -20.09 11.39
CA GLU A 90 28.33 -19.30 12.04
C GLU A 90 27.76 -17.95 12.52
N LEU A 91 26.96 -17.29 11.68
CA LEU A 91 26.29 -16.04 12.05
C LEU A 91 25.28 -16.24 13.18
N GLN A 92 24.44 -17.28 13.13
CA GLN A 92 23.50 -17.57 14.21
C GLN A 92 24.23 -17.85 15.53
N THR A 93 25.35 -18.58 15.49
CA THR A 93 26.16 -18.83 16.69
C THR A 93 26.70 -17.53 17.29
N ARG A 94 27.12 -16.57 16.46
CA ARG A 94 27.56 -15.25 16.95
C ARG A 94 26.41 -14.47 17.59
N LEU A 95 25.25 -14.43 16.95
CA LEU A 95 24.04 -13.79 17.47
C LEU A 95 23.57 -14.40 18.81
N ASP A 96 23.69 -15.72 18.96
CA ASP A 96 23.36 -16.44 20.20
C ASP A 96 24.36 -16.11 21.31
N ASN A 97 25.65 -15.98 20.99
CA ASN A 97 26.71 -15.67 21.96
C ASN A 97 26.55 -14.28 22.61
N ILE A 98 26.07 -13.31 21.84
CA ILE A 98 25.73 -11.97 22.37
C ILE A 98 24.32 -11.89 22.93
N GLN A 99 23.58 -13.00 22.96
CA GLN A 99 22.20 -13.06 23.46
C GLN A 99 21.31 -12.00 22.82
N SER A 100 21.46 -11.80 21.50
CA SER A 100 20.74 -10.76 20.73
C SER A 100 19.21 -10.83 20.88
N GLY A 101 18.68 -12.00 21.25
CA GLY A 101 17.25 -12.27 21.34
C GLY A 101 16.60 -12.45 19.96
N GLU A 102 17.40 -12.47 18.90
CA GLU A 102 16.97 -12.43 17.50
C GLU A 102 17.69 -13.49 16.67
N GLY A 103 16.99 -14.08 15.70
CA GLY A 103 17.57 -14.99 14.73
C GLY A 103 18.06 -14.25 13.49
N LEU A 104 19.03 -14.84 12.78
CA LEU A 104 19.56 -14.28 11.53
C LEU A 104 18.46 -13.97 10.50
N ALA A 105 17.41 -14.79 10.44
CA ALA A 105 16.28 -14.60 9.53
C ALA A 105 15.53 -13.26 9.74
N MET A 106 15.63 -12.65 10.93
CA MET A 106 15.02 -11.33 11.21
C MET A 106 15.92 -10.17 10.81
N LEU A 107 17.18 -10.43 10.45
CA LEU A 107 18.20 -9.42 10.14
C LEU A 107 18.59 -9.40 8.66
N ILE A 108 18.04 -10.31 7.85
CA ILE A 108 18.31 -10.40 6.42
C ILE A 108 17.07 -9.97 5.61
N PRO A 109 17.24 -9.37 4.44
CA PRO A 109 16.14 -9.09 3.50
C PRO A 109 15.34 -10.37 3.16
N GLU A 110 14.02 -10.27 3.02
CA GLU A 110 13.17 -11.41 2.66
C GLU A 110 13.57 -12.03 1.32
N ASP A 111 13.96 -11.22 0.34
CA ASP A 111 14.46 -11.65 -0.98
C ASP A 111 15.86 -12.29 -0.94
N SER A 112 16.66 -11.97 0.09
CA SER A 112 17.97 -12.57 0.35
C SER A 112 17.90 -13.85 1.20
N THR A 113 16.71 -14.24 1.63
CA THR A 113 16.50 -15.39 2.48
C THR A 113 16.63 -16.68 1.65
N ASP A 114 17.44 -17.63 2.11
CA ASP A 114 17.51 -18.97 1.51
C ASP A 114 16.06 -19.49 1.34
N PRO A 115 15.65 -20.00 0.15
CA PRO A 115 14.31 -20.54 -0.07
C PRO A 115 13.88 -21.58 0.97
N ALA A 116 14.83 -22.23 1.67
CA ALA A 116 14.55 -23.15 2.77
C ALA A 116 14.11 -22.48 4.09
N LEU A 117 14.33 -21.17 4.21
CA LEU A 117 14.00 -20.33 5.37
C LEU A 117 12.77 -19.43 5.14
N VAL A 118 12.31 -19.30 3.89
CA VAL A 118 11.08 -18.58 3.51
C VAL A 118 9.86 -19.47 3.77
N ASP A 119 8.78 -18.94 4.36
CA ASP A 119 7.49 -19.64 4.36
C ASP A 119 7.02 -19.74 2.90
N PRO A 120 6.85 -20.95 2.31
CA PRO A 120 6.39 -21.10 0.93
C PRO A 120 5.00 -20.49 0.65
N ASN A 121 4.26 -20.07 1.68
CA ASN A 121 3.02 -19.31 1.56
C ASN A 121 3.21 -17.78 1.66
N ALA A 122 4.41 -17.27 1.97
CA ALA A 122 4.69 -15.83 2.05
C ALA A 122 4.72 -15.13 0.68
N THR A 123 4.81 -15.89 -0.43
CA THR A 123 4.45 -15.41 -1.77
C THR A 123 2.93 -15.23 -1.91
N GLU A 124 2.31 -14.45 -1.03
CA GLU A 124 0.97 -13.94 -1.30
C GLU A 124 1.08 -12.97 -2.49
N GLN A 125 0.54 -13.42 -3.62
CA GLN A 125 0.54 -12.68 -4.86
C GLN A 125 -0.22 -11.36 -4.65
N PHE A 126 0.47 -10.24 -4.84
CA PHE A 126 -0.16 -8.92 -4.88
C PHE A 126 -1.37 -8.97 -5.81
N LYS A 127 -2.54 -8.55 -5.30
CA LYS A 127 -3.74 -8.46 -6.13
C LYS A 127 -3.53 -7.32 -7.12
N THR A 128 -3.39 -7.66 -8.40
CA THR A 128 -3.15 -6.68 -9.47
C THR A 128 -4.42 -6.21 -10.15
N GLU A 129 -5.57 -6.84 -9.88
CA GLU A 129 -6.86 -6.45 -10.46
C GLU A 129 -7.89 -6.18 -9.37
N TYR A 130 -8.52 -5.01 -9.42
CA TYR A 130 -9.56 -4.56 -8.50
C TYR A 130 -10.84 -4.30 -9.28
N THR A 131 -11.95 -4.87 -8.82
CA THR A 131 -13.27 -4.47 -9.34
C THR A 131 -13.59 -3.02 -8.97
N TYR A 132 -14.51 -2.40 -9.70
CA TYR A 132 -15.00 -1.05 -9.40
C TYR A 132 -15.38 -0.86 -7.92
N ASP A 133 -16.19 -1.76 -7.35
CA ASP A 133 -16.65 -1.66 -5.95
C ASP A 133 -15.49 -1.81 -4.95
N GLU A 134 -14.51 -2.66 -5.26
CA GLU A 134 -13.30 -2.82 -4.44
C GLU A 134 -12.43 -1.56 -4.49
N ALA A 135 -12.23 -0.97 -5.67
CA ALA A 135 -11.52 0.29 -5.83
C ALA A 135 -12.18 1.42 -5.03
N VAL A 136 -13.52 1.53 -5.11
CA VAL A 136 -14.30 2.50 -4.32
C VAL A 136 -14.14 2.24 -2.82
N SER A 137 -14.22 0.98 -2.39
CA SER A 137 -14.04 0.62 -0.98
C SER A 137 -12.65 0.99 -0.47
N ILE A 138 -11.60 0.71 -1.26
CA ILE A 138 -10.21 1.03 -0.91
C ILE A 138 -10.03 2.54 -0.80
N ALA A 139 -10.40 3.31 -1.83
CA ALA A 139 -10.26 4.77 -1.82
C ALA A 139 -10.99 5.43 -0.64
N ASN A 140 -12.15 4.90 -0.25
CA ASN A 140 -12.92 5.39 0.90
C ASN A 140 -12.35 4.96 2.26
N SER A 141 -11.63 3.83 2.32
CA SER A 141 -11.00 3.34 3.54
C SER A 141 -9.72 4.10 3.91
N ILE A 142 -9.05 4.72 2.93
CA ILE A 142 -7.86 5.53 3.17
C ILE A 142 -8.26 6.87 3.81
N THR A 143 -7.82 7.06 5.05
CA THR A 143 -8.08 8.24 5.88
C THR A 143 -6.92 9.23 5.82
N ASP A 144 -7.17 10.46 6.29
CA ASP A 144 -6.14 11.51 6.40
C ASP A 144 -5.04 11.17 7.40
N ASP A 145 -5.34 10.29 8.36
CA ASP A 145 -4.38 9.77 9.34
C ASP A 145 -4.37 8.24 9.28
N SER A 146 -3.88 7.71 8.16
CA SER A 146 -3.72 6.28 7.94
C SER A 146 -2.56 5.69 8.76
N ALA A 147 -1.60 6.52 9.17
CA ALA A 147 -0.45 6.13 9.97
C ALA A 147 -0.81 5.77 11.42
N ALA A 148 -1.81 6.42 12.04
CA ALA A 148 -2.11 6.21 13.46
C ALA A 148 -2.44 4.75 13.83
N SER A 149 -3.24 4.07 13.00
CA SER A 149 -3.60 2.66 13.24
C SER A 149 -2.40 1.74 13.05
N VAL A 150 -1.54 2.02 12.06
CA VAL A 150 -0.32 1.27 11.79
C VAL A 150 0.68 1.45 12.92
N LEU A 151 0.92 2.70 13.35
CA LEU A 151 1.82 3.00 14.46
C LEU A 151 1.37 2.31 15.75
N THR A 152 0.07 2.33 16.06
CA THR A 152 -0.48 1.63 17.23
C THR A 152 -0.16 0.14 17.19
N GLN A 153 -0.37 -0.51 16.04
CA GLN A 153 -0.06 -1.94 15.87
C GLN A 153 1.46 -2.22 16.00
N LEU A 154 2.29 -1.35 15.43
CA LEU A 154 3.75 -1.48 15.54
C LEU A 154 4.22 -1.32 16.99
N GLN A 155 3.63 -0.38 17.74
CA GLN A 155 3.93 -0.18 19.16
C GLN A 155 3.48 -1.38 20.00
N GLU A 156 2.28 -1.90 19.78
CA GLU A 156 1.80 -3.11 20.44
C GLU A 156 2.69 -4.33 20.14
N ALA A 157 3.17 -4.45 18.90
CA ALA A 157 4.12 -5.49 18.51
C ALA A 157 5.48 -5.31 19.20
N ALA A 158 5.96 -4.07 19.35
CA ALA A 158 7.22 -3.76 20.02
C ALA A 158 7.20 -4.14 21.51
N GLU A 159 6.09 -3.86 22.22
CA GLU A 159 5.98 -4.13 23.68
C GLU A 159 6.15 -5.60 24.07
N ALA A 160 5.94 -6.53 23.14
CA ALA A 160 5.95 -7.97 23.40
C ALA A 160 7.03 -8.76 22.63
N SER A 161 7.92 -8.09 21.89
CA SER A 161 8.72 -8.74 20.85
C SER A 161 10.22 -8.42 20.94
N THR A 162 10.86 -8.15 19.80
CA THR A 162 12.30 -8.04 19.60
C THR A 162 12.75 -6.57 19.51
N ARG A 163 14.06 -6.34 19.65
CA ARG A 163 14.64 -5.00 19.48
C ARG A 163 14.39 -4.45 18.06
N THR A 164 14.37 -5.30 17.04
CA THR A 164 13.99 -4.95 15.67
C THR A 164 12.56 -4.42 15.59
N ALA A 165 11.61 -5.03 16.32
CA ALA A 165 10.23 -4.54 16.35
C ALA A 165 10.12 -3.16 17.03
N GLU A 166 10.89 -2.93 18.09
CA GLU A 166 11.00 -1.61 18.73
C GLU A 166 11.56 -0.56 17.75
N ILE A 167 12.68 -0.85 17.10
CA ILE A 167 13.30 0.07 16.13
C ILE A 167 12.32 0.36 14.98
N ARG A 168 11.57 -0.63 14.49
CA ARG A 168 10.54 -0.43 13.45
C ARG A 168 9.46 0.55 13.90
N ALA A 169 8.95 0.39 15.12
CA ALA A 169 7.97 1.32 15.67
C ALA A 169 8.55 2.74 15.83
N GLU A 170 9.80 2.86 16.31
CA GLU A 170 10.53 4.13 16.43
C GLU A 170 10.68 4.81 15.05
N LYS A 171 11.20 4.09 14.05
CA LYS A 171 11.40 4.61 12.68
C LYS A 171 10.10 4.95 11.98
N PHE A 172 9.05 4.15 12.16
CA PHE A 172 7.75 4.46 11.57
C PHE A 172 7.14 5.72 12.20
N ALA A 173 7.30 5.90 13.52
CA ALA A 173 6.83 7.11 14.22
C ALA A 173 7.49 8.39 13.67
N GLU A 174 8.73 8.31 13.20
CA GLU A 174 9.44 9.43 12.56
C GLU A 174 8.95 9.73 11.13
N ARG A 175 8.21 8.80 10.50
CA ARG A 175 7.81 8.83 9.08
C ARG A 175 6.31 8.77 8.85
N THR A 176 5.51 9.04 9.88
CA THR A 176 4.04 8.98 9.78
C THR A 176 3.49 9.93 8.71
N ASP A 177 4.08 11.13 8.58
CA ASP A 177 3.70 12.11 7.56
C ASP A 177 4.01 11.62 6.14
N ASP A 178 5.14 10.93 5.94
CA ASP A 178 5.52 10.36 4.64
C ASP A 178 4.59 9.19 4.29
N TYR A 179 4.28 8.33 5.26
CA TYR A 179 3.31 7.24 5.07
C TYR A 179 1.93 7.78 4.69
N ASN A 180 1.43 8.78 5.42
CA ASN A 180 0.14 9.41 5.13
C ASN A 180 0.10 10.02 3.73
N GLN A 181 1.18 10.68 3.29
CA GLN A 181 1.28 11.20 1.92
C GLN A 181 1.22 10.08 0.87
N THR A 182 1.94 8.99 1.09
CA THR A 182 1.92 7.82 0.20
C THR A 182 0.53 7.18 0.10
N GLN A 183 -0.20 7.08 1.22
CA GLN A 183 -1.58 6.59 1.22
C GLN A 183 -2.53 7.53 0.47
N GLN A 184 -2.37 8.85 0.62
CA GLN A 184 -3.19 9.83 -0.09
C GLN A 184 -2.92 9.82 -1.61
N ALA A 185 -1.68 9.59 -2.02
CA ALA A 185 -1.36 9.38 -3.44
C ALA A 185 -2.07 8.13 -3.98
N LEU A 186 -1.99 7.01 -3.27
CA LEU A 186 -2.69 5.77 -3.64
C LEU A 186 -4.20 5.98 -3.74
N LYS A 187 -4.80 6.72 -2.80
CA LYS A 187 -6.21 7.09 -2.84
C LYS A 187 -6.55 7.87 -4.10
N ALA A 188 -5.73 8.86 -4.47
CA ALA A 188 -5.93 9.65 -5.67
C ALA A 188 -5.84 8.79 -6.94
N ASP A 189 -4.93 7.81 -6.99
CA ASP A 189 -4.80 6.89 -8.12
C ASP A 189 -6.03 5.98 -8.28
N PHE A 190 -6.56 5.43 -7.17
CA PHE A 190 -7.82 4.69 -7.21
C PHE A 190 -8.99 5.57 -7.65
N GLN A 191 -9.08 6.81 -7.16
CA GLN A 191 -10.11 7.77 -7.58
C GLN A 191 -10.02 8.09 -9.07
N ALA A 192 -8.83 8.35 -9.59
CA ALA A 192 -8.63 8.61 -11.03
C ALA A 192 -9.05 7.42 -11.90
N CYS A 193 -8.77 6.19 -11.45
CA CYS A 193 -9.24 4.99 -12.13
C CYS A 193 -10.77 4.87 -12.12
N ILE A 194 -11.40 5.07 -10.96
CA ILE A 194 -12.87 5.06 -10.80
C ILE A 194 -13.52 6.08 -11.72
N ASP A 195 -13.02 7.32 -11.72
CA ASP A 195 -13.52 8.42 -12.56
C ASP A 195 -13.41 8.06 -14.05
N THR A 196 -12.30 7.41 -14.46
CA THR A 196 -12.11 6.96 -15.84
C THR A 196 -13.10 5.87 -16.25
N ILE A 197 -13.43 4.94 -15.34
CA ILE A 197 -14.45 3.91 -15.59
C ILE A 197 -15.83 4.56 -15.70
N ASP A 198 -16.17 5.48 -14.80
CA ASP A 198 -17.45 6.19 -14.78
C ASP A 198 -17.66 7.05 -16.03
N ASP A 199 -16.63 7.75 -16.49
CA ASP A 199 -16.67 8.55 -17.73
C ASP A 199 -16.86 7.68 -18.99
N ALA A 200 -16.38 6.43 -18.95
CA ALA A 200 -16.54 5.48 -20.04
C ALA A 200 -17.91 4.79 -20.07
N ARG A 201 -18.69 4.84 -18.97
CA ARG A 201 -20.02 4.23 -18.91
C ARG A 201 -20.97 4.95 -19.86
N PRO A 202 -21.67 4.22 -20.75
CA PRO A 202 -22.60 4.85 -21.69
C PRO A 202 -23.75 5.53 -20.93
N ILE A 203 -23.94 6.83 -21.18
CA ILE A 203 -25.05 7.61 -20.60
C ILE A 203 -26.36 6.86 -20.88
N PRO A 204 -27.19 6.57 -19.85
CA PRO A 204 -28.47 5.92 -20.07
C PRO A 204 -29.29 6.71 -21.10
N THR A 205 -29.70 6.07 -22.19
CA THR A 205 -30.41 6.70 -23.32
C THR A 205 -31.68 7.46 -22.89
N GLN A 206 -32.26 7.12 -21.73
CA GLN A 206 -33.33 7.87 -21.05
C GLN A 206 -32.98 9.37 -20.86
N TYR A 207 -31.73 9.69 -20.50
CA TYR A 207 -31.29 11.07 -20.26
C TYR A 207 -31.00 11.86 -21.53
N LEU A 208 -30.57 11.20 -22.61
CA LEU A 208 -30.43 11.83 -23.93
C LEU A 208 -31.79 12.23 -24.51
N ILE A 209 -32.84 11.43 -24.27
CA ILE A 209 -34.21 11.75 -24.69
C ILE A 209 -34.78 12.91 -23.86
N LEU A 210 -34.50 12.97 -22.55
CA LEU A 210 -34.97 14.05 -21.68
C LEU A 210 -34.26 15.39 -21.97
N GLY A 211 -32.94 15.37 -22.20
CA GLY A 211 -32.16 16.55 -22.60
C GLY A 211 -32.57 17.09 -23.98
N GLY A 212 -32.82 16.20 -24.94
CA GLY A 212 -33.36 16.56 -26.26
C GLY A 212 -34.76 17.19 -26.18
N ALA A 213 -35.65 16.66 -25.33
CA ALA A 213 -36.99 17.21 -25.13
C ALA A 213 -36.98 18.60 -24.47
N ILE A 214 -36.09 18.82 -23.49
CA ILE A 214 -35.93 20.13 -22.82
C ILE A 214 -35.35 21.16 -23.79
N ALA A 215 -34.34 20.81 -24.58
CA ALA A 215 -33.77 21.70 -25.60
C ALA A 215 -34.81 22.11 -26.66
N VAL A 216 -35.62 21.16 -27.15
CA VAL A 216 -36.69 21.45 -28.12
C VAL A 216 -37.81 22.31 -27.49
N ALA A 217 -38.17 22.08 -26.23
CA ALA A 217 -39.17 22.89 -25.53
C ALA A 217 -38.71 24.35 -25.33
N ILE A 218 -37.43 24.57 -24.99
CA ILE A 218 -36.85 25.92 -24.85
C ILE A 218 -36.77 26.63 -26.20
N ILE A 219 -36.38 25.94 -27.28
CA ILE A 219 -36.36 26.51 -28.64
C ILE A 219 -37.79 26.86 -29.11
N ALA A 220 -38.78 26.00 -28.84
CA ALA A 220 -40.18 26.26 -29.21
C ALA A 220 -40.78 27.44 -28.42
N LEU A 221 -40.45 27.59 -27.14
CA LEU A 221 -40.89 28.72 -26.31
C LEU A 221 -40.17 30.03 -26.73
N GLY A 222 -38.89 29.98 -27.06
CA GLY A 222 -38.13 31.12 -27.60
C GLY A 222 -38.67 31.62 -28.95
N ALA A 223 -39.00 30.71 -29.87
CA ALA A 223 -39.59 31.05 -31.17
C ALA A 223 -40.99 31.69 -31.02
N ARG A 224 -41.81 31.17 -30.09
CA ARG A 224 -43.16 31.72 -29.83
C ARG A 224 -43.11 33.09 -29.14
N ALA A 225 -42.15 33.30 -28.23
CA ALA A 225 -41.93 34.60 -27.59
C ALA A 225 -41.45 35.68 -28.57
N TRP A 226 -40.54 35.33 -29.49
CA TRP A 226 -40.05 36.27 -30.53
C TRP A 226 -41.12 36.59 -31.58
N SER A 227 -41.94 35.61 -31.96
CA SER A 227 -43.10 35.83 -32.84
C SER A 227 -44.17 36.73 -32.21
N ASN A 228 -44.37 36.67 -30.89
CA ASN A 228 -45.38 37.47 -30.20
C ASN A 228 -44.90 38.91 -29.92
N SER A 229 -43.59 39.10 -29.70
CA SER A 229 -42.96 40.41 -29.54
C SER A 229 -43.04 41.29 -30.80
N ARG A 230 -43.09 40.69 -32.00
CA ARG A 230 -43.18 41.44 -33.27
C ARG A 230 -44.57 41.99 -33.61
N LYS A 231 -45.61 41.77 -32.79
CA LYS A 231 -46.98 42.21 -33.11
C LYS A 231 -47.49 43.48 -32.42
N THR A 232 -46.69 44.22 -31.67
CA THR A 232 -47.15 45.48 -31.05
C THR A 232 -46.14 46.62 -31.22
N SER A 233 -46.13 47.23 -32.40
CA SER A 233 -45.88 48.67 -32.58
C SER A 233 -46.41 49.15 -33.94
N LYS A 234 -47.73 49.22 -34.05
CA LYS A 234 -48.41 50.19 -34.93
C LYS A 234 -49.58 50.81 -34.16
N HIS A 235 -49.27 51.76 -33.28
CA HIS A 235 -50.11 52.95 -33.16
C HIS A 235 -49.70 53.83 -34.35
N GLY A 236 -50.61 54.25 -35.24
CA GLY A 236 -51.87 54.91 -34.94
C GLY A 236 -51.67 56.36 -35.31
N ALA A 237 -52.18 56.75 -36.48
CA ALA A 237 -52.50 58.13 -36.79
C ALA A 237 -53.69 58.58 -35.93
#